data_AF-A0A2J6I578-F1
#
_entry.id   AF-A0A2J6I578-F1
#
_cell.length_a   1.000
_cell.length_b   1.000
_cell.length_c   1.000
_cell.angle_alpha   90.00
_cell.angle_beta   90.00
_cell.angle_gamma   90.00
#
_symmetry.space_group_name_H-M   'P 1'
#
loop_
_entity.id
_entity.type
_entity.pdbx_description
1 polymer ?
#
loop_
_entity_poly.entity_id
_entity_poly.type
_entity_poly.pdbx_seq_one_letter_code
_entity_poly.pdbx_strand_id
1 'polypeptide(L)'
;MKIRIIKKTHCYRPTFLGLIIFIILLLIVFRLSLPWFHTFLHKEKPVESKNMVLEGWVSTYALPDFINFYKENGYKNLIVTGIPMTQYEYASDYNYTSQATIQALKHYGFTDTIYEAAIPQNVYQDRTYSTAIIAKSIIDQHPDWGNSFNIYSMGVHSRRTLLLFEKAFGKKYNIGIISHSDRTYIGNMWWRSSVGFRTVSNEILAFFYAKFVFTPKKTEYLNRIEEGLFFDKHRIARAKKEFEFTDTLKSPFTKEEILHHKGFNYFDIDEKYKLAAKFTVDTSSLPFEMPTTTERKPVYRIYGYLDFTLKDTLLRLTAYQNMDYINNSEYGNYLFVPFTDLTNGISTYGGGRYLDIDIPKNDKCELDFNSAYNPYCAYSKRWSCPLVPFENHLNISLLAGEKKYKK
;
A
#
# COMPACT_ATOMS: atom_id res chain seq x y z
N MET A 1 -13.65 -57.28 50.06
CA MET A 1 -13.49 -55.83 49.87
C MET A 1 -14.14 -55.44 48.53
N LYS A 2 -15.32 -54.81 48.52
CA LYS A 2 -16.01 -54.38 47.29
C LYS A 2 -15.59 -52.94 46.96
N ILE A 3 -14.70 -52.78 45.99
CA ILE A 3 -14.31 -51.44 45.49
C ILE A 3 -15.47 -50.90 44.65
N ARG A 4 -16.05 -49.77 45.08
CA ARG A 4 -17.17 -49.11 44.39
C ARG A 4 -16.60 -48.06 43.44
N ILE A 5 -16.48 -48.42 42.15
CA ILE A 5 -15.80 -47.62 41.11
C ILE A 5 -16.67 -46.45 40.58
N ILE A 6 -17.96 -46.39 40.93
CA ILE A 6 -18.88 -45.35 40.44
C ILE A 6 -19.68 -44.73 41.59
N LYS A 7 -19.53 -43.41 41.78
CA LYS A 7 -20.32 -42.58 42.71
C LYS A 7 -21.44 -41.90 41.92
N LYS A 8 -22.70 -42.25 42.20
CA LYS A 8 -23.87 -41.55 41.64
C LYS A 8 -23.87 -40.11 42.17
N THR A 9 -23.79 -39.12 41.28
CA THR A 9 -23.95 -37.71 41.62
C THR A 9 -25.27 -37.20 41.04
N HIS A 10 -26.13 -36.65 41.89
CA HIS A 10 -27.35 -35.96 41.43
C HIS A 10 -26.95 -34.56 40.94
N CYS A 11 -27.35 -34.22 39.72
CA CYS A 11 -27.16 -32.88 39.15
C CYS A 11 -28.54 -32.29 38.88
N TYR A 12 -28.83 -31.12 39.47
CA TYR A 12 -30.04 -30.39 39.18
C TYR A 12 -30.00 -29.93 37.71
N ARG A 13 -30.99 -30.36 36.92
CA ARG A 13 -31.19 -29.88 35.56
C ARG A 13 -32.50 -29.11 35.49
N PRO A 14 -32.57 -28.02 34.69
CA PRO A 14 -33.84 -27.36 34.42
C PRO A 14 -34.83 -28.38 33.87
N THR A 15 -36.09 -28.31 34.31
CA THR A 15 -37.18 -29.01 33.61
C THR A 15 -37.31 -28.45 32.20
N PHE A 16 -37.98 -29.17 31.29
CA PHE A 16 -38.25 -28.65 29.94
C PHE A 16 -38.92 -27.26 29.97
N LEU A 17 -39.90 -27.07 30.88
CA LEU A 17 -40.53 -25.78 31.13
C LEU A 17 -39.55 -24.75 31.69
N GLY A 18 -38.68 -25.13 32.62
CA GLY A 18 -37.63 -24.27 33.15
C GLY A 18 -36.63 -23.82 32.08
N LEU A 19 -36.31 -24.70 31.13
CA LEU A 19 -35.47 -24.37 29.98
C LEU A 19 -36.16 -23.38 29.03
N ILE A 20 -37.46 -23.56 28.75
CA ILE A 20 -38.24 -22.61 27.93
C ILE A 20 -38.27 -21.23 28.60
N ILE A 21 -38.60 -21.16 29.90
CA ILE A 21 -38.63 -19.89 30.64
C ILE A 21 -37.26 -19.21 30.60
N PHE A 22 -36.19 -19.99 30.81
CA PHE A 22 -34.83 -19.49 30.73
C PHE A 22 -34.50 -18.91 29.34
N ILE A 23 -34.87 -19.61 28.26
CA ILE A 23 -34.69 -19.12 26.89
C ILE A 23 -35.49 -17.84 26.65
N ILE A 24 -36.75 -17.77 27.10
CA ILE A 24 -37.59 -16.57 26.96
C ILE A 24 -36.96 -15.39 27.71
N LEU A 25 -36.49 -15.60 28.94
CA LEU A 25 -35.80 -14.57 29.72
C LEU A 25 -34.53 -14.09 29.01
N LEU A 26 -33.73 -15.01 28.47
CA LEU A 26 -32.56 -14.65 27.67
C LEU A 26 -32.94 -13.82 26.43
N LEU A 27 -34.02 -14.18 25.74
CA LEU A 27 -34.51 -13.42 24.58
C LEU A 27 -35.01 -12.03 24.97
N ILE A 28 -35.70 -11.90 26.11
CA ILE A 28 -36.15 -10.59 26.64
C ILE A 28 -34.94 -9.73 27.00
N VAL A 29 -33.98 -10.28 27.76
CA VAL A 29 -32.75 -9.56 28.13
C VAL A 29 -31.97 -9.15 26.88
N PHE A 30 -31.81 -10.06 25.92
CA PHE A 30 -31.17 -9.75 24.64
C PHE A 30 -31.91 -8.62 23.91
N ARG A 31 -33.24 -8.69 23.80
CA ARG A 31 -34.07 -7.68 23.14
C ARG A 31 -33.95 -6.30 23.80
N LEU A 32 -33.91 -6.24 25.13
CA LEU A 32 -33.76 -5.01 25.91
C LEU A 32 -32.34 -4.43 25.80
N SER A 33 -31.33 -5.29 25.61
CA SER A 33 -29.93 -4.88 25.45
C SER A 33 -29.58 -4.33 24.06
N LEU A 34 -30.45 -4.51 23.06
CA LEU A 34 -30.13 -4.10 21.68
C LEU A 34 -29.69 -2.63 21.54
N PRO A 35 -30.42 -1.63 22.06
CA PRO A 35 -29.98 -0.23 21.95
C PRO A 35 -28.60 0.02 22.60
N TRP A 36 -28.31 -0.66 23.71
CA TRP A 36 -27.07 -0.49 24.45
C TRP A 36 -25.85 -0.90 23.64
N PHE A 37 -25.92 -1.97 22.82
CA PHE A 37 -24.78 -2.40 22.01
C PHE A 37 -24.28 -1.30 21.07
N HIS A 38 -25.20 -0.54 20.46
CA HIS A 38 -24.82 0.57 19.59
C HIS A 38 -24.09 1.64 20.38
N THR A 39 -24.65 2.12 21.50
CA THR A 39 -24.01 3.13 22.34
C THR A 39 -22.70 2.66 22.95
N PHE A 40 -22.59 1.37 23.29
CA PHE A 40 -21.36 0.77 23.77
C PHE A 40 -20.27 0.83 22.70
N LEU A 41 -20.57 0.42 21.47
CA LEU A 41 -19.59 0.36 20.38
C LEU A 41 -19.28 1.72 19.75
N HIS A 42 -20.26 2.63 19.69
CA HIS A 42 -20.08 4.01 19.25
C HIS A 42 -19.30 4.80 20.30
N LYS A 43 -17.97 4.78 20.21
CA LYS A 43 -17.08 5.37 21.20
C LYS A 43 -16.65 6.75 20.76
N GLU A 44 -16.87 7.71 21.65
CA GLU A 44 -16.22 9.02 21.61
C GLU A 44 -15.33 9.19 22.86
N LYS A 45 -14.14 9.72 22.62
CA LYS A 45 -13.12 10.01 23.64
C LYS A 45 -12.08 10.96 23.02
N PRO A 46 -12.42 12.22 22.73
CA PRO A 46 -11.43 13.16 22.20
C PRO A 46 -10.32 13.41 23.23
N VAL A 47 -9.11 13.69 22.75
CA VAL A 47 -7.97 14.13 23.55
C VAL A 47 -7.42 15.44 22.99
N GLU A 48 -6.76 16.23 23.82
CA GLU A 48 -6.07 17.43 23.32
C GLU A 48 -4.88 17.00 22.45
N SER A 49 -4.90 17.40 21.18
CA SER A 49 -3.84 17.11 20.22
C SER A 49 -3.89 18.04 19.00
N LYS A 50 -2.77 18.13 18.30
CA LYS A 50 -2.64 18.76 16.96
C LYS A 50 -2.56 17.72 15.83
N ASN A 51 -2.64 16.44 16.15
CA ASN A 51 -2.47 15.34 15.22
C ASN A 51 -3.78 14.57 15.06
N MET A 52 -4.13 14.26 13.81
CA MET A 52 -5.33 13.53 13.45
C MET A 52 -4.99 12.36 12.53
N VAL A 53 -5.62 11.21 12.78
CA VAL A 53 -5.64 10.06 11.88
C VAL A 53 -7.06 9.92 11.34
N LEU A 54 -7.25 10.12 10.04
CA LEU A 54 -8.52 9.86 9.37
C LEU A 54 -8.51 8.46 8.76
N GLU A 55 -9.53 7.65 9.07
CA GLU A 55 -9.72 6.40 8.37
C GLU A 55 -10.22 6.64 6.94
N GLY A 56 -9.40 6.32 5.93
CA GLY A 56 -9.69 6.56 4.51
C GLY A 56 -10.75 5.65 3.91
N TRP A 57 -11.53 4.92 4.70
CA TRP A 57 -12.76 4.26 4.26
C TRP A 57 -14.03 4.97 4.78
N VAL A 58 -13.86 6.02 5.59
CA VAL A 58 -14.97 6.90 6.02
C VAL A 58 -15.70 7.42 4.78
N SER A 59 -17.03 7.34 4.81
CA SER A 59 -17.85 7.74 3.69
C SER A 59 -17.67 9.20 3.31
N THR A 60 -17.74 9.48 2.00
CA THR A 60 -17.54 10.82 1.42
C THR A 60 -18.43 11.90 2.05
N TYR A 61 -19.66 11.55 2.45
CA TYR A 61 -20.59 12.50 3.08
C TYR A 61 -20.11 13.04 4.43
N ALA A 62 -19.18 12.35 5.11
CA ALA A 62 -18.63 12.77 6.39
C ALA A 62 -17.39 13.68 6.24
N LEU A 63 -16.83 13.79 5.03
CA LEU A 63 -15.62 14.58 4.80
C LEU A 63 -15.80 16.08 5.03
N PRO A 64 -16.91 16.73 4.62
CA PRO A 64 -17.13 18.15 4.96
C PRO A 64 -17.17 18.39 6.48
N ASP A 65 -17.87 17.53 7.23
CA ASP A 65 -17.96 17.61 8.68
C ASP A 65 -16.60 17.37 9.35
N PHE A 66 -15.82 16.42 8.82
CA PHE A 66 -14.43 16.20 9.22
C PHE A 66 -13.56 17.45 9.02
N ILE A 67 -13.63 18.09 7.84
CA ILE A 67 -12.81 19.26 7.52
C ILE A 67 -13.14 20.42 8.48
N ASN A 68 -14.42 20.66 8.74
CA ASN A 68 -14.86 21.68 9.70
C ASN A 68 -14.33 21.36 11.10
N PHE A 69 -14.55 20.12 11.57
CA PHE A 69 -14.05 19.68 12.88
C PHE A 69 -12.53 19.81 13.00
N TYR A 70 -11.78 19.43 11.96
CA TYR A 70 -10.32 19.52 11.92
C TYR A 70 -9.85 20.98 12.07
N LYS A 71 -10.47 21.91 11.34
CA LYS A 71 -10.11 23.33 11.37
C LYS A 71 -10.51 24.01 12.69
N GLU A 72 -11.74 23.80 13.16
CA GLU A 72 -12.27 24.42 14.38
C GLU A 72 -11.49 24.03 15.63
N ASN A 73 -10.97 22.80 15.69
CA ASN A 73 -10.19 22.30 16.81
C ASN A 73 -8.67 22.53 16.62
N GLY A 74 -8.28 23.21 15.54
CA GLY A 74 -6.90 23.63 15.29
C GLY A 74 -5.91 22.48 15.18
N TYR A 75 -6.30 21.38 14.53
CA TYR A 75 -5.37 20.32 14.14
C TYR A 75 -4.40 20.83 13.06
N LYS A 76 -3.23 20.20 12.95
CA LYS A 76 -2.14 20.63 12.05
C LYS A 76 -1.57 19.50 11.21
N ASN A 77 -1.59 18.28 11.73
CA ASN A 77 -1.01 17.12 11.08
C ASN A 77 -2.12 16.10 10.78
N LEU A 78 -2.28 15.73 9.51
CA LEU A 78 -3.27 14.74 9.08
C LEU A 78 -2.59 13.51 8.48
N ILE A 79 -2.84 12.35 9.09
CA ILE A 79 -2.56 11.04 8.49
C ILE A 79 -3.87 10.48 7.93
N VAL A 80 -3.85 9.99 6.69
CA VAL A 80 -5.00 9.26 6.11
C VAL A 80 -4.62 7.79 5.94
N THR A 81 -5.28 6.90 6.69
CA THR A 81 -5.02 5.46 6.57
C THR A 81 -5.82 4.83 5.43
N GLY A 82 -5.21 3.95 4.64
CA GLY A 82 -5.84 3.33 3.49
C GLY A 82 -5.74 1.81 3.49
N ILE A 83 -6.74 1.18 2.87
CA ILE A 83 -6.68 -0.22 2.47
C ILE A 83 -6.67 -0.34 0.94
N PRO A 84 -6.21 -1.45 0.37
CA PRO A 84 -6.23 -1.69 -1.07
C PRO A 84 -7.66 -1.62 -1.62
N MET A 85 -7.81 -0.94 -2.76
CA MET A 85 -9.06 -0.93 -3.53
C MET A 85 -9.15 -2.22 -4.34
N THR A 86 -10.11 -3.08 -3.99
CA THR A 86 -10.28 -4.39 -4.66
C THR A 86 -11.30 -4.35 -5.80
N GLN A 87 -12.06 -3.26 -5.92
CA GLN A 87 -13.01 -3.07 -7.02
C GLN A 87 -12.37 -2.17 -8.07
N TYR A 88 -12.43 -2.57 -9.34
CA TYR A 88 -11.82 -1.84 -10.45
C TYR A 88 -10.31 -1.64 -10.29
N GLU A 89 -9.65 -2.61 -9.66
CA GLU A 89 -8.19 -2.64 -9.49
C GLU A 89 -7.52 -2.40 -10.85
N TYR A 90 -6.57 -1.46 -10.88
CA TYR A 90 -5.84 -0.97 -12.08
C TYR A 90 -6.65 -0.16 -13.11
N ALA A 91 -7.98 -0.13 -13.02
CA ALA A 91 -8.83 0.74 -13.84
C ALA A 91 -9.20 2.05 -13.12
N SER A 92 -9.06 2.10 -11.80
CA SER A 92 -9.15 3.34 -11.02
C SER A 92 -7.81 4.08 -11.03
N ASP A 93 -7.87 5.42 -11.01
CA ASP A 93 -6.71 6.28 -10.75
C ASP A 93 -6.11 6.07 -9.34
N TYR A 94 -6.80 5.31 -8.48
CA TYR A 94 -6.44 5.06 -7.09
C TYR A 94 -6.28 3.57 -6.79
N ASN A 95 -5.19 3.21 -6.12
CA ASN A 95 -4.91 1.84 -5.70
C ASN A 95 -5.33 1.59 -4.25
N TYR A 96 -5.43 2.65 -3.44
CA TYR A 96 -5.79 2.58 -2.03
C TYR A 96 -6.91 3.57 -1.70
N THR A 97 -7.74 3.21 -0.72
CA THR A 97 -8.83 4.07 -0.27
C THR A 97 -8.31 5.41 0.29
N SER A 98 -7.10 5.43 0.87
CA SER A 98 -6.42 6.66 1.29
C SER A 98 -6.23 7.65 0.15
N GLN A 99 -5.84 7.19 -1.05
CA GLN A 99 -5.63 8.05 -2.21
C GLN A 99 -6.96 8.69 -2.67
N ALA A 100 -8.01 7.87 -2.76
CA ALA A 100 -9.35 8.35 -3.08
C ALA A 100 -9.86 9.36 -2.04
N THR A 101 -9.68 9.10 -0.74
CA THR A 101 -10.03 10.04 0.34
C THR A 101 -9.22 11.32 0.29
N ILE A 102 -7.91 11.24 0.06
CA ILE A 102 -7.03 12.41 -0.08
C ILE A 102 -7.52 13.32 -1.21
N GLN A 103 -7.91 12.74 -2.35
CA GLN A 103 -8.43 13.52 -3.46
C GLN A 103 -9.81 14.10 -3.17
N ALA A 104 -10.68 13.35 -2.49
CA ALA A 104 -11.97 13.88 -2.03
C ALA A 104 -11.79 15.04 -1.03
N LEU A 105 -10.84 14.95 -0.10
CA LEU A 105 -10.50 16.04 0.83
C LEU A 105 -10.05 17.30 0.08
N LYS A 106 -9.15 17.15 -0.91
CA LYS A 106 -8.71 18.26 -1.76
C LYS A 106 -9.87 18.89 -2.54
N HIS A 107 -10.76 18.07 -3.08
CA HIS A 107 -11.98 18.55 -3.75
C HIS A 107 -12.87 19.39 -2.82
N TYR A 108 -12.98 19.00 -1.54
CA TYR A 108 -13.69 19.77 -0.52
C TYR A 108 -12.87 20.94 0.09
N GLY A 109 -11.74 21.30 -0.52
CA GLY A 109 -10.95 22.47 -0.10
C GLY A 109 -10.05 22.24 1.12
N PHE A 110 -9.64 21.00 1.37
CA PHE A 110 -8.57 20.72 2.33
C PHE A 110 -7.21 21.02 1.70
N THR A 111 -6.41 21.86 2.37
CA THR A 111 -5.15 22.40 1.85
C THR A 111 -3.92 22.00 2.65
N ASP A 112 -4.10 21.49 3.87
CA ASP A 112 -2.98 21.15 4.74
C ASP A 112 -2.24 19.91 4.22
N THR A 113 -1.02 19.71 4.73
CA THR A 113 -0.22 18.54 4.35
C THR A 113 -0.90 17.25 4.85
N ILE A 114 -0.99 16.26 3.96
CA ILE A 114 -1.55 14.95 4.27
C ILE A 114 -0.47 13.90 4.14
N TYR A 115 -0.34 13.06 5.16
CA TYR A 115 0.54 11.90 5.18
C TYR A 115 -0.29 10.64 4.90
N GLU A 116 0.03 9.94 3.82
CA GLU A 116 -0.67 8.72 3.44
C GLU A 116 -0.13 7.50 4.23
N ALA A 117 -1.04 6.70 4.80
CA ALA A 117 -0.75 5.47 5.52
C ALA A 117 -1.51 4.27 4.93
N ALA A 118 -1.09 3.79 3.76
CA ALA A 118 -1.70 2.65 3.10
C ALA A 118 -1.08 1.30 3.53
N ILE A 119 -1.90 0.26 3.68
CA ILE A 119 -1.43 -1.13 3.83
C ILE A 119 -1.50 -1.88 2.49
N PRO A 120 -0.62 -2.86 2.25
CA PRO A 120 -0.54 -3.55 0.97
C PRO A 120 -1.61 -4.64 0.78
N GLN A 121 -1.77 -5.09 -0.47
CA GLN A 121 -2.80 -6.05 -0.88
C GLN A 121 -2.66 -7.42 -0.21
N ASN A 122 -1.44 -7.86 0.08
CA ASN A 122 -1.20 -9.12 0.77
C ASN A 122 -1.64 -9.12 2.26
N VAL A 123 -2.04 -7.96 2.81
CA VAL A 123 -2.60 -7.83 4.17
C VAL A 123 -4.13 -8.00 4.11
N TYR A 124 -4.54 -9.26 4.04
CA TYR A 124 -5.96 -9.63 4.01
C TYR A 124 -6.63 -9.62 5.39
N GLN A 125 -5.84 -9.78 6.47
CA GLN A 125 -6.31 -9.92 7.85
C GLN A 125 -5.88 -8.73 8.70
N ASP A 126 -6.59 -8.49 9.80
CA ASP A 126 -6.26 -7.49 10.83
C ASP A 126 -5.94 -6.09 10.28
N ARG A 127 -6.70 -5.67 9.26
CA ARG A 127 -6.46 -4.41 8.52
C ARG A 127 -6.40 -3.21 9.44
N THR A 128 -7.31 -3.09 10.41
CA THR A 128 -7.33 -1.96 11.38
C THR A 128 -6.07 -1.92 12.26
N TYR A 129 -5.51 -3.07 12.63
CA TYR A 129 -4.25 -3.09 13.39
C TYR A 129 -3.07 -2.73 12.48
N SER A 130 -3.07 -3.25 11.25
CA SER A 130 -2.02 -2.98 10.26
C SER A 130 -1.97 -1.50 9.84
N THR A 131 -3.13 -0.85 9.67
CA THR A 131 -3.20 0.60 9.41
C THR A 131 -2.70 1.41 10.62
N ALA A 132 -2.96 0.95 11.85
CA ALA A 132 -2.40 1.56 13.04
C ALA A 132 -0.87 1.42 13.12
N ILE A 133 -0.32 0.29 12.67
CA ILE A 133 1.13 0.07 12.59
C ILE A 133 1.80 1.05 11.62
N ILE A 134 1.21 1.28 10.44
CA ILE A 134 1.75 2.23 9.46
C ILE A 134 1.53 3.68 9.90
N ALA A 135 0.38 4.02 10.47
CA ALA A 135 0.20 5.33 11.08
C ALA A 135 1.26 5.60 12.16
N LYS A 136 1.64 4.56 12.92
CA LYS A 136 2.71 4.67 13.91
C LYS A 136 4.08 4.91 13.28
N SER A 137 4.43 4.25 12.17
CA SER A 137 5.73 4.48 11.53
C SER A 137 5.87 5.92 11.03
N ILE A 138 4.77 6.54 10.58
CA ILE A 138 4.74 7.97 10.24
C ILE A 138 4.93 8.84 11.50
N ILE A 139 4.16 8.60 12.57
CA ILE A 139 4.32 9.38 13.82
C ILE A 139 5.74 9.23 14.40
N ASP A 140 6.35 8.04 14.29
CA ASP A 140 7.73 7.79 14.75
C ASP A 140 8.77 8.60 13.95
N GLN A 141 8.48 8.97 12.69
CA GLN A 141 9.31 9.85 11.86
C GLN A 141 9.14 11.35 12.20
N HIS A 142 8.13 11.69 13.01
CA HIS A 142 7.80 13.06 13.41
C HIS A 142 7.81 13.21 14.94
N PRO A 143 8.98 13.14 15.60
CA PRO A 143 9.09 13.17 17.06
C PRO A 143 8.56 14.48 17.68
N ASP A 144 8.52 15.56 16.91
CA ASP A 144 7.98 16.88 17.29
C ASP A 144 6.45 16.89 17.47
N TRP A 145 5.73 15.90 16.95
CA TRP A 145 4.27 15.81 17.08
C TRP A 145 3.80 15.38 18.47
N GLY A 146 4.71 14.88 19.32
CA GLY A 146 4.39 14.38 20.64
C GLY A 146 3.66 13.04 20.64
N ASN A 147 3.04 12.68 21.77
CA ASN A 147 2.44 11.36 21.98
C ASN A 147 0.90 11.36 22.02
N SER A 148 0.25 12.42 21.55
CA SER A 148 -1.21 12.52 21.55
C SER A 148 -1.75 12.67 20.13
N PHE A 149 -2.81 11.96 19.78
CA PHE A 149 -3.54 12.14 18.52
C PHE A 149 -4.97 11.65 18.66
N ASN A 150 -5.84 12.17 17.79
CA ASN A 150 -7.20 11.66 17.65
C ASN A 150 -7.34 10.82 16.38
N ILE A 151 -8.24 9.86 16.42
CA ILE A 151 -8.67 9.09 15.26
C ILE A 151 -10.06 9.58 14.86
N TYR A 152 -10.27 9.89 13.59
CA TYR A 152 -11.59 10.14 13.03
C TYR A 152 -12.09 8.87 12.32
N SER A 153 -13.13 8.27 12.90
CA SER A 153 -13.72 7.00 12.48
C SER A 153 -15.24 7.14 12.32
N MET A 154 -15.92 6.03 12.05
CA MET A 154 -17.36 6.00 11.81
C MET A 154 -18.09 4.98 12.67
N GLY A 155 -19.18 5.43 13.30
CA GLY A 155 -20.19 4.59 13.90
C GLY A 155 -19.65 3.64 14.98
N VAL A 156 -20.21 2.43 14.98
CA VAL A 156 -19.87 1.37 15.93
C VAL A 156 -18.47 0.77 15.75
N HIS A 157 -17.77 1.09 14.65
CA HIS A 157 -16.40 0.62 14.42
C HIS A 157 -15.39 1.29 15.37
N SER A 158 -15.70 2.51 15.81
CA SER A 158 -14.82 3.37 16.61
C SER A 158 -14.23 2.67 17.84
N ARG A 159 -15.03 1.95 18.65
CA ARG A 159 -14.50 1.30 19.86
C ARG A 159 -13.41 0.27 19.56
N ARG A 160 -13.55 -0.53 18.50
CA ARG A 160 -12.54 -1.53 18.13
C ARG A 160 -11.31 -0.85 17.54
N THR A 161 -11.49 0.19 16.73
CA THR A 161 -10.37 1.00 16.21
C THR A 161 -9.53 1.56 17.35
N LEU A 162 -10.15 2.22 18.34
CA LEU A 162 -9.42 2.76 19.49
C LEU A 162 -8.61 1.67 20.21
N LEU A 163 -9.21 0.50 20.48
CA LEU A 163 -8.53 -0.63 21.12
C LEU A 163 -7.31 -1.13 20.30
N LEU A 164 -7.45 -1.24 18.98
CA LEU A 164 -6.38 -1.75 18.11
C LEU A 164 -5.24 -0.74 17.96
N PHE A 165 -5.56 0.56 17.89
CA PHE A 165 -4.56 1.62 17.93
C PHE A 165 -3.83 1.66 19.28
N GLU A 166 -4.55 1.53 20.40
CA GLU A 166 -3.92 1.43 21.73
C GLU A 166 -2.96 0.22 21.83
N LYS A 167 -3.31 -0.92 21.22
CA LYS A 167 -2.42 -2.10 21.12
C LYS A 167 -1.19 -1.86 20.22
N ALA A 168 -1.34 -1.09 19.13
CA ALA A 168 -0.28 -0.82 18.16
C ALA A 168 0.75 0.20 18.69
N PHE A 169 0.27 1.28 19.31
CA PHE A 169 1.07 2.39 19.81
C PHE A 169 1.60 2.15 21.23
N GLY A 170 0.87 1.38 22.04
CA GLY A 170 1.20 1.12 23.43
C GLY A 170 0.84 2.29 24.36
N LYS A 171 1.04 2.07 25.67
CA LYS A 171 0.56 2.96 26.74
C LYS A 171 1.21 4.36 26.78
N LYS A 172 2.29 4.58 26.04
CA LYS A 172 2.97 5.88 25.96
C LYS A 172 2.11 6.93 25.26
N TYR A 173 1.22 6.50 24.37
CA TYR A 173 0.39 7.40 23.56
C TYR A 173 -0.97 7.65 24.22
N ASN A 174 -1.38 8.91 24.23
CA ASN A 174 -2.74 9.31 24.59
C ASN A 174 -3.58 9.38 23.32
N ILE A 175 -4.37 8.33 23.09
CA ILE A 175 -5.14 8.17 21.86
C ILE A 175 -6.60 8.51 22.13
N GLY A 176 -7.10 9.47 21.37
CA GLY A 176 -8.51 9.82 21.33
C GLY A 176 -9.20 9.32 20.07
N ILE A 177 -10.53 9.35 20.10
CA ILE A 177 -11.36 8.97 18.96
C ILE A 177 -12.59 9.85 18.85
N ILE A 178 -12.87 10.27 17.62
CA ILE A 178 -14.09 10.95 17.18
C ILE A 178 -14.82 9.99 16.25
N SER A 179 -16.10 9.80 16.50
CA SER A 179 -16.93 8.85 15.76
C SER A 179 -18.04 9.60 15.05
N HIS A 180 -17.94 9.72 13.73
CA HIS A 180 -19.03 10.27 12.93
C HIS A 180 -20.19 9.26 12.84
N SER A 181 -21.42 9.73 12.87
CA SER A 181 -22.60 8.85 12.75
C SER A 181 -22.70 8.21 11.37
N ASP A 182 -23.02 6.91 11.33
CA ASP A 182 -23.33 6.19 10.10
C ASP A 182 -24.78 6.51 9.68
N ARG A 183 -24.96 7.07 8.47
CA ARG A 183 -26.28 7.45 7.94
C ARG A 183 -27.05 6.29 7.30
N THR A 184 -26.45 5.10 7.18
CA THR A 184 -27.05 3.94 6.49
C THR A 184 -28.07 3.17 7.35
N TYR A 185 -28.12 3.44 8.67
CA TYR A 185 -29.11 2.88 9.57
C TYR A 185 -29.35 3.79 10.79
N ILE A 186 -30.45 3.58 11.51
CA ILE A 186 -30.76 4.33 12.73
C ILE A 186 -30.11 3.64 13.94
N GLY A 187 -29.19 4.33 14.62
CA GLY A 187 -28.37 3.75 15.69
C GLY A 187 -29.14 3.10 16.84
N ASN A 188 -30.17 3.75 17.38
CA ASN A 188 -30.99 3.18 18.47
C ASN A 188 -32.01 2.12 18.02
N MET A 189 -32.05 1.81 16.72
CA MET A 189 -32.96 0.83 16.10
C MET A 189 -32.21 -0.03 15.07
N TRP A 190 -30.91 -0.22 15.26
CA TRP A 190 -30.02 -0.85 14.27
C TRP A 190 -30.47 -2.24 13.82
N TRP A 191 -31.16 -3.00 14.68
CA TRP A 191 -31.68 -4.33 14.39
C TRP A 191 -32.89 -4.32 13.42
N ARG A 192 -33.47 -3.15 13.12
CA ARG A 192 -34.60 -3.01 12.18
C ARG A 192 -34.15 -2.94 10.72
N SER A 193 -32.86 -2.82 10.43
CA SER A 193 -32.33 -2.85 9.07
C SER A 193 -31.27 -3.94 8.90
N SER A 194 -31.18 -4.50 7.69
CA SER A 194 -30.16 -5.51 7.36
C SER A 194 -28.74 -4.97 7.54
N VAL A 195 -28.52 -3.71 7.14
CA VAL A 195 -27.22 -3.03 7.28
C VAL A 195 -26.86 -2.85 8.75
N GLY A 196 -27.75 -2.26 9.55
CA GLY A 196 -27.50 -2.05 10.97
C GLY A 196 -27.29 -3.36 11.73
N PHE A 197 -28.08 -4.39 11.42
CA PHE A 197 -27.92 -5.72 12.02
C PHE A 197 -26.53 -6.30 11.76
N ARG A 198 -26.10 -6.33 10.49
CA ARG A 198 -24.78 -6.88 10.11
C ARG A 198 -23.64 -6.04 10.68
N THR A 199 -23.71 -4.71 10.60
CA THR A 199 -22.65 -3.81 11.07
C THR A 199 -22.45 -3.94 12.57
N VAL A 200 -23.53 -3.79 13.36
CA VAL A 200 -23.41 -3.81 14.83
C VAL A 200 -23.04 -5.20 15.35
N SER A 201 -23.69 -6.26 14.87
CA SER A 201 -23.37 -7.62 15.35
C SER A 201 -21.94 -8.06 15.02
N ASN A 202 -21.45 -7.75 13.82
CA ASN A 202 -20.06 -8.03 13.45
C ASN A 202 -19.07 -7.27 14.35
N GLU A 203 -19.34 -6.00 14.65
CA GLU A 203 -18.47 -5.21 15.52
C GLU A 203 -18.49 -5.69 16.98
N ILE A 204 -19.61 -6.21 17.49
CA ILE A 204 -19.65 -6.84 18.82
C ILE A 204 -18.66 -8.02 18.84
N LEU A 205 -18.78 -8.95 17.89
CA LEU A 205 -17.95 -10.15 17.82
C LEU A 205 -16.47 -9.78 17.60
N ALA A 206 -16.20 -8.89 16.65
CA ALA A 206 -14.86 -8.44 16.33
C ALA A 206 -14.20 -7.70 17.50
N PHE A 207 -14.94 -6.88 18.26
CA PHE A 207 -14.41 -6.20 19.44
C PHE A 207 -14.01 -7.19 20.52
N PHE A 208 -14.84 -8.18 20.82
CA PHE A 208 -14.52 -9.18 21.84
C PHE A 208 -13.35 -10.08 21.44
N TYR A 209 -13.29 -10.48 20.16
CA TYR A 209 -12.10 -11.13 19.59
C TYR A 209 -10.84 -10.26 19.77
N ALA A 210 -10.91 -9.00 19.36
CA ALA A 210 -9.79 -8.06 19.47
C ALA A 210 -9.34 -7.84 20.92
N LYS A 211 -10.29 -7.81 21.86
CA LYS A 211 -10.03 -7.56 23.28
C LYS A 211 -9.40 -8.76 23.98
N PHE A 212 -9.96 -9.95 23.78
CA PHE A 212 -9.65 -11.12 24.61
C PHE A 212 -8.76 -12.16 23.93
N VAL A 213 -8.75 -12.22 22.60
CA VAL A 213 -8.03 -13.24 21.84
C VAL A 213 -6.83 -12.65 21.11
N PHE A 214 -7.01 -11.49 20.47
CA PHE A 214 -6.01 -10.88 19.60
C PHE A 214 -4.79 -10.35 20.36
N THR A 215 -3.65 -10.99 20.14
CA THR A 215 -2.34 -10.70 20.76
C THR A 215 -1.25 -10.57 19.68
N PRO A 216 -1.22 -9.45 18.93
CA PRO A 216 -0.33 -9.29 17.78
C PRO A 216 1.13 -9.08 18.18
N LYS A 217 2.05 -9.61 17.36
CA LYS A 217 3.48 -9.27 17.43
C LYS A 217 3.79 -8.19 16.41
N LYS A 218 4.03 -6.97 16.89
CA LYS A 218 4.24 -5.78 16.05
C LYS A 218 5.25 -5.99 14.90
N THR A 219 6.37 -6.65 15.17
CA THR A 219 7.44 -6.89 14.19
C THR A 219 6.99 -7.76 13.01
N GLU A 220 6.13 -8.75 13.24
CA GLU A 220 5.62 -9.61 12.17
C GLU A 220 4.71 -8.82 11.21
N TYR A 221 3.89 -7.90 11.74
CA TYR A 221 3.04 -7.03 10.92
C TYR A 221 3.86 -5.99 10.13
N LEU A 222 4.86 -5.37 10.77
CA LEU A 222 5.74 -4.42 10.09
C LEU A 222 6.44 -5.08 8.90
N ASN A 223 7.09 -6.22 9.11
CA ASN A 223 7.79 -6.94 8.04
C ASN A 223 6.84 -7.32 6.90
N ARG A 224 5.65 -7.86 7.22
CA ARG A 224 4.65 -8.23 6.21
C ARG A 224 4.17 -7.03 5.40
N ILE A 225 4.04 -5.86 6.04
CA ILE A 225 3.62 -4.63 5.37
C ILE A 225 4.74 -4.10 4.48
N GLU A 226 5.98 -4.04 4.96
CA GLU A 226 7.13 -3.59 4.18
C GLU A 226 7.33 -4.47 2.93
N GLU A 227 7.33 -5.80 3.11
CA GLU A 227 7.36 -6.79 2.04
C GLU A 227 6.19 -6.56 1.07
N GLY A 228 4.96 -6.48 1.59
CA GLY A 228 3.78 -6.29 0.76
C GLY A 228 3.79 -5.01 -0.06
N LEU A 229 4.27 -3.89 0.49
CA LEU A 229 4.39 -2.62 -0.23
C LEU A 229 5.40 -2.71 -1.37
N PHE A 230 6.48 -3.47 -1.18
CA PHE A 230 7.44 -3.76 -2.25
C PHE A 230 6.77 -4.51 -3.42
N PHE A 231 6.00 -5.57 -3.15
CA PHE A 231 5.29 -6.30 -4.19
C PHE A 231 4.21 -5.46 -4.87
N ASP A 232 3.45 -4.68 -4.09
CA ASP A 232 2.39 -3.81 -4.60
C ASP A 232 2.93 -2.76 -5.56
N LYS A 233 4.05 -2.10 -5.22
CA LYS A 233 4.74 -1.12 -6.09
C LYS A 233 4.91 -1.68 -7.50
N HIS A 234 5.41 -2.91 -7.61
CA HIS A 234 5.73 -3.52 -8.90
C HIS A 234 4.50 -4.03 -9.62
N ARG A 235 3.54 -4.62 -8.90
CA ARG A 235 2.28 -5.09 -9.49
C ARG A 235 1.48 -3.92 -10.08
N ILE A 236 1.38 -2.82 -9.33
CA ILE A 236 0.71 -1.59 -9.75
C ILE A 236 1.42 -0.99 -10.97
N ALA A 237 2.76 -0.89 -10.96
CA ALA A 237 3.51 -0.35 -12.10
C ALA A 237 3.32 -1.18 -13.38
N ARG A 238 3.36 -2.53 -13.27
CA ARG A 238 3.14 -3.45 -14.39
C ARG A 238 1.75 -3.30 -14.98
N ALA A 239 0.73 -3.21 -14.14
CA ALA A 239 -0.66 -3.05 -14.58
C ALA A 239 -0.93 -1.66 -15.16
N LYS A 240 -0.33 -0.60 -14.60
CA LYS A 240 -0.41 0.76 -15.16
C LYS A 240 0.18 0.81 -16.57
N LYS A 241 1.35 0.19 -16.78
CA LYS A 241 1.95 0.05 -18.11
C LYS A 241 1.03 -0.68 -19.09
N GLU A 242 0.41 -1.79 -18.67
CA GLU A 242 -0.56 -2.52 -19.49
C GLU A 242 -1.74 -1.62 -19.91
N PHE A 243 -2.27 -0.83 -18.98
CA PHE A 243 -3.35 0.12 -19.26
C PHE A 243 -2.91 1.24 -20.22
N GLU A 244 -1.75 1.85 -20.00
CA GLU A 244 -1.19 2.90 -20.85
C GLU A 244 -1.00 2.42 -22.30
N PHE A 245 -0.55 1.19 -22.49
CA PHE A 245 -0.32 0.62 -23.83
C PHE A 245 -1.59 0.11 -24.51
N THR A 246 -2.67 -0.10 -23.77
CA THR A 246 -3.98 -0.50 -24.31
C THR A 246 -4.95 0.67 -24.46
N ASP A 247 -4.62 1.85 -23.90
CA ASP A 247 -5.39 3.08 -24.06
C ASP A 247 -5.30 3.62 -25.49
N THR A 248 -6.38 3.47 -26.25
CA THR A 248 -6.47 3.90 -27.66
C THR A 248 -6.23 5.40 -27.90
N LEU A 249 -6.28 6.25 -26.86
CA LEU A 249 -6.08 7.69 -26.97
C LEU A 249 -4.63 8.13 -26.73
N LYS A 250 -3.91 7.44 -25.85
CA LYS A 250 -2.57 7.86 -25.36
C LYS A 250 -1.47 6.83 -25.63
N SER A 251 -1.83 5.65 -26.13
CA SER A 251 -0.91 4.53 -26.22
C SER A 251 0.28 4.80 -27.17
N PRO A 252 1.48 4.34 -26.79
CA PRO A 252 2.62 4.25 -27.69
C PRO A 252 2.50 3.08 -28.68
N PHE A 253 1.36 2.39 -28.78
CA PHE A 253 1.04 1.43 -29.83
C PHE A 253 0.09 2.01 -30.87
N THR A 254 0.24 1.58 -32.12
CA THR A 254 -0.77 1.82 -33.14
C THR A 254 -2.04 1.01 -32.83
N LYS A 255 -3.17 1.37 -33.44
CA LYS A 255 -4.43 0.60 -33.27
C LYS A 255 -4.24 -0.88 -33.63
N GLU A 256 -3.45 -1.17 -34.65
CA GLU A 256 -3.14 -2.55 -35.06
C GLU A 256 -2.26 -3.26 -34.03
N GLU A 257 -1.28 -2.58 -33.45
CA GLU A 257 -0.43 -3.12 -32.39
C GLU A 257 -1.22 -3.41 -31.11
N ILE A 258 -2.18 -2.56 -30.76
CA ILE A 258 -3.11 -2.79 -29.63
C ILE A 258 -3.96 -4.04 -29.88
N LEU A 259 -4.51 -4.21 -31.08
CA LEU A 259 -5.34 -5.38 -31.43
C LEU A 259 -4.59 -6.72 -31.28
N HIS A 260 -3.27 -6.71 -31.49
CA HIS A 260 -2.43 -7.90 -31.39
C HIS A 260 -1.67 -8.00 -30.05
N HIS A 261 -1.88 -7.04 -29.13
CA HIS A 261 -1.23 -7.06 -27.83
C HIS A 261 -1.77 -8.20 -26.96
N LYS A 262 -0.86 -9.07 -26.49
CA LYS A 262 -1.18 -10.22 -25.61
C LYS A 262 -0.76 -10.00 -24.16
N GLY A 263 -0.44 -8.76 -23.81
CA GLY A 263 0.12 -8.38 -22.52
C GLY A 263 1.63 -8.51 -22.41
N PHE A 264 2.18 -7.73 -21.48
CA PHE A 264 3.60 -7.83 -21.12
C PHE A 264 3.87 -9.07 -20.26
N ASN A 265 5.03 -9.69 -20.49
CA ASN A 265 5.47 -10.83 -19.70
C ASN A 265 6.57 -10.39 -18.75
N TYR A 266 6.55 -10.88 -17.51
CA TYR A 266 7.54 -10.54 -16.49
C TYR A 266 8.09 -11.80 -15.82
N PHE A 267 9.23 -11.67 -15.17
CA PHE A 267 9.61 -12.58 -14.10
C PHE A 267 8.79 -12.30 -12.84
N ASP A 268 8.67 -13.31 -11.98
CA ASP A 268 8.10 -13.13 -10.65
C ASP A 268 8.89 -12.06 -9.89
N ILE A 269 8.18 -11.26 -9.11
CA ILE A 269 8.81 -10.23 -8.28
C ILE A 269 9.66 -10.93 -7.22
N ASP A 270 10.91 -10.51 -7.07
CA ASP A 270 11.82 -11.12 -6.12
C ASP A 270 12.75 -10.06 -5.51
N GLU A 271 12.68 -9.93 -4.18
CA GLU A 271 13.45 -8.96 -3.40
C GLU A 271 14.96 -9.14 -3.55
N LYS A 272 15.46 -10.34 -3.90
CA LYS A 272 16.91 -10.55 -4.10
C LYS A 272 17.50 -9.76 -5.26
N TYR A 273 16.66 -9.22 -6.14
CA TYR A 273 17.08 -8.36 -7.25
C TYR A 273 16.87 -6.87 -6.96
N LYS A 274 16.52 -6.53 -5.72
CA LYS A 274 16.59 -5.19 -5.14
C LYS A 274 17.92 -5.07 -4.38
N LEU A 275 18.92 -4.49 -5.02
CA LEU A 275 20.31 -4.53 -4.57
C LEU A 275 20.77 -3.15 -4.11
N ALA A 276 21.49 -3.12 -2.99
CA ALA A 276 22.26 -1.94 -2.62
C ALA A 276 23.48 -1.83 -3.53
N ALA A 277 23.69 -0.64 -4.09
CA ALA A 277 24.82 -0.29 -4.94
C ALA A 277 25.60 0.88 -4.32
N LYS A 278 26.93 0.85 -4.46
CA LYS A 278 27.77 2.02 -4.24
C LYS A 278 27.76 2.86 -5.51
N PHE A 279 27.40 4.12 -5.37
CA PHE A 279 27.35 5.07 -6.47
C PHE A 279 28.56 6.01 -6.45
N THR A 280 29.31 6.03 -7.54
CA THR A 280 30.48 6.91 -7.72
C THR A 280 30.19 7.87 -8.86
N VAL A 281 30.03 9.15 -8.55
CA VAL A 281 29.84 10.20 -9.57
C VAL A 281 31.12 10.34 -10.39
N ASP A 282 30.97 10.33 -11.71
CA ASP A 282 32.01 10.67 -12.67
C ASP A 282 31.40 11.36 -13.88
N THR A 283 31.58 12.68 -13.94
CA THR A 283 31.14 13.54 -15.05
C THR A 283 32.32 14.11 -15.83
N SER A 284 33.51 13.52 -15.67
CA SER A 284 34.74 13.99 -16.32
C SER A 284 34.75 13.75 -17.83
N SER A 285 34.01 12.73 -18.28
CA SER A 285 33.87 12.40 -19.70
C SER A 285 33.01 13.43 -20.43
N LEU A 286 33.48 13.84 -21.61
CA LEU A 286 32.69 14.72 -22.48
C LEU A 286 31.37 14.04 -22.89
N PRO A 287 30.28 14.80 -23.04
CA PRO A 287 29.05 14.29 -23.62
C PRO A 287 29.30 13.67 -25.01
N PHE A 288 28.56 12.61 -25.32
CA PHE A 288 28.69 11.87 -26.56
C PHE A 288 27.33 11.57 -27.17
N GLU A 289 27.34 11.34 -28.48
CA GLU A 289 26.18 10.88 -29.24
C GLU A 289 25.94 9.39 -28.97
N MET A 290 24.88 9.06 -28.25
CA MET A 290 24.53 7.66 -27.96
C MET A 290 23.91 7.01 -29.20
N PRO A 291 24.51 5.93 -29.75
CA PRO A 291 23.94 5.23 -30.90
C PRO A 291 22.54 4.69 -30.59
N THR A 292 21.65 4.72 -31.58
CA THR A 292 20.31 4.13 -31.47
C THR A 292 20.08 3.11 -32.57
N THR A 293 18.93 2.45 -32.53
CA THR A 293 18.45 1.57 -33.61
C THR A 293 18.14 2.30 -34.93
N THR A 294 18.20 3.64 -34.96
CA THR A 294 18.00 4.47 -36.16
C THR A 294 19.10 5.53 -36.27
N GLU A 295 18.95 6.50 -37.17
CA GLU A 295 19.91 7.61 -37.34
C GLU A 295 19.88 8.65 -36.20
N ARG A 296 18.85 8.64 -35.34
CA ARG A 296 18.76 9.58 -34.21
C ARG A 296 19.90 9.31 -33.24
N LYS A 297 20.57 10.36 -32.77
CA LYS A 297 21.67 10.27 -31.80
C LYS A 297 21.49 11.27 -30.66
N PRO A 298 20.68 10.95 -29.63
CA PRO A 298 20.55 11.79 -28.46
C PRO A 298 21.90 11.93 -27.74
N VAL A 299 22.14 13.10 -27.14
CA VAL A 299 23.39 13.39 -26.44
C VAL A 299 23.27 12.94 -24.99
N TYR A 300 24.22 12.11 -24.55
CA TYR A 300 24.32 11.64 -23.17
C TYR A 300 25.69 12.00 -22.60
N ARG A 301 25.77 12.08 -21.27
CA ARG A 301 27.04 12.02 -20.55
C ARG A 301 27.07 10.79 -19.66
N ILE A 302 28.26 10.24 -19.43
CA ILE A 302 28.48 9.40 -18.26
C ILE A 302 28.28 10.29 -17.04
N TYR A 303 27.47 9.80 -16.10
CA TYR A 303 27.19 10.50 -14.85
C TYR A 303 27.86 9.81 -13.65
N GLY A 304 28.04 8.50 -13.74
CA GLY A 304 28.78 7.74 -12.72
C GLY A 304 28.65 6.24 -12.89
N TYR A 305 29.17 5.53 -11.89
CA TYR A 305 29.24 4.08 -11.83
C TYR A 305 28.47 3.53 -10.64
N LEU A 306 27.79 2.42 -10.86
CA LEU A 306 27.00 1.69 -9.89
C LEU A 306 27.67 0.34 -9.63
N ASP A 307 28.34 0.21 -8.49
CA ASP A 307 28.99 -1.03 -8.06
C ASP A 307 28.07 -1.80 -7.12
N PHE A 308 27.72 -3.04 -7.45
CA PHE A 308 26.82 -3.88 -6.65
C PHE A 308 27.24 -5.34 -6.70
N THR A 309 26.75 -6.14 -5.75
CA THR A 309 27.03 -7.58 -5.69
C THR A 309 25.76 -8.37 -5.94
N LEU A 310 25.83 -9.38 -6.81
CA LEU A 310 24.76 -10.35 -7.02
C LEU A 310 25.35 -11.76 -7.08
N LYS A 311 24.84 -12.68 -6.26
CA LYS A 311 25.35 -14.06 -6.15
C LYS A 311 26.88 -14.10 -6.00
N ASP A 312 27.39 -13.32 -5.04
CA ASP A 312 28.82 -13.19 -4.72
C ASP A 312 29.71 -12.67 -5.87
N THR A 313 29.11 -12.15 -6.94
CA THR A 313 29.82 -11.54 -8.06
C THR A 313 29.73 -10.02 -7.97
N LEU A 314 30.88 -9.34 -7.91
CA LEU A 314 30.95 -7.88 -8.01
C LEU A 314 30.72 -7.47 -9.46
N LEU A 315 29.76 -6.56 -9.66
CA LEU A 315 29.29 -6.09 -10.96
C LEU A 315 29.29 -4.57 -10.97
N ARG A 316 29.42 -4.00 -12.16
CA ARG A 316 29.38 -2.55 -12.39
C ARG A 316 28.45 -2.23 -13.55
N LEU A 317 27.66 -1.18 -13.40
CA LEU A 317 26.93 -0.54 -14.48
C LEU A 317 27.30 0.95 -14.55
N THR A 318 27.43 1.46 -15.77
CA THR A 318 27.55 2.90 -16.02
C THR A 318 26.16 3.51 -16.10
N ALA A 319 25.96 4.62 -15.38
CA ALA A 319 24.74 5.42 -15.41
C ALA A 319 24.94 6.65 -16.30
N TYR A 320 23.99 6.92 -17.18
CA TYR A 320 24.05 8.00 -18.16
C TYR A 320 23.00 9.06 -17.87
N GLN A 321 23.32 10.32 -18.10
CA GLN A 321 22.35 11.40 -18.05
C GLN A 321 22.08 11.92 -19.46
N ASN A 322 20.80 12.03 -19.81
CA ASN A 322 20.38 12.60 -21.09
C ASN A 322 20.51 14.13 -21.04
N MET A 323 21.33 14.69 -21.92
CA MET A 323 21.63 16.12 -21.95
C MET A 323 20.45 16.94 -22.50
N ASP A 324 19.60 16.35 -23.34
CA ASP A 324 18.43 17.02 -23.92
C ASP A 324 17.36 17.31 -22.86
N TYR A 325 17.36 16.56 -21.76
CA TYR A 325 16.36 16.63 -20.69
C TYR A 325 16.88 17.19 -19.37
N ILE A 326 18.10 17.72 -19.30
CA ILE A 326 18.71 18.14 -18.02
C ILE A 326 17.88 19.20 -17.25
N ASN A 327 17.20 20.09 -17.98
CA ASN A 327 16.35 21.15 -17.42
C ASN A 327 14.86 20.77 -17.38
N ASN A 328 14.53 19.53 -17.75
CA ASN A 328 13.16 19.06 -17.72
C ASN A 328 12.78 18.69 -16.28
N SER A 329 11.68 19.26 -15.78
CA SER A 329 11.22 19.04 -14.40
C SER A 329 10.77 17.60 -14.11
N GLU A 330 10.43 16.83 -15.14
CA GLU A 330 10.01 15.44 -15.04
C GLU A 330 11.18 14.48 -15.24
N TYR A 331 12.02 14.72 -16.25
CA TYR A 331 13.05 13.76 -16.67
C TYR A 331 14.48 14.11 -16.24
N GLY A 332 14.76 15.35 -15.86
CA GLY A 332 16.12 15.84 -15.60
C GLY A 332 16.80 15.21 -14.39
N ASN A 333 16.01 14.62 -13.48
CA ASN A 333 16.50 13.94 -12.27
C ASN A 333 16.74 12.42 -12.46
N TYR A 334 16.48 11.86 -13.63
CA TYR A 334 16.72 10.44 -13.89
C TYR A 334 18.09 10.19 -14.53
N LEU A 335 18.70 9.08 -14.13
CA LEU A 335 19.82 8.46 -14.82
C LEU A 335 19.34 7.22 -15.55
N PHE A 336 19.72 7.15 -16.82
CA PHE A 336 19.45 6.05 -17.72
C PHE A 336 20.52 4.97 -17.55
N VAL A 337 20.11 3.74 -17.23
CA VAL A 337 20.99 2.60 -17.03
C VAL A 337 20.61 1.47 -17.99
N PRO A 338 21.06 1.53 -19.26
CA PRO A 338 20.87 0.45 -20.22
C PRO A 338 21.80 -0.71 -19.89
N PHE A 339 21.33 -1.96 -19.95
CA PHE A 339 22.17 -3.12 -19.67
C PHE A 339 21.78 -4.34 -20.49
N THR A 340 22.75 -5.24 -20.63
CA THR A 340 22.54 -6.61 -21.09
C THR A 340 23.07 -7.58 -20.05
N ASP A 341 22.60 -8.81 -20.10
CA ASP A 341 22.91 -9.90 -19.20
C ASP A 341 22.72 -11.25 -19.93
N LEU A 342 23.03 -12.36 -19.26
CA LEU A 342 22.98 -13.68 -19.90
C LEU A 342 21.57 -14.16 -20.27
N THR A 343 20.52 -13.42 -19.89
CA THR A 343 19.13 -13.73 -20.27
C THR A 343 18.72 -13.18 -21.63
N ASN A 344 19.47 -12.20 -22.18
CA ASN A 344 19.13 -11.53 -23.43
C ASN A 344 19.15 -12.51 -24.61
N GLY A 345 18.13 -12.44 -25.46
CA GLY A 345 17.94 -13.35 -26.60
C GLY A 345 17.33 -14.71 -26.21
N ILE A 346 17.37 -15.10 -24.94
CA ILE A 346 16.79 -16.34 -24.42
C ILE A 346 15.40 -16.04 -23.82
N SER A 347 15.37 -15.35 -22.68
CA SER A 347 14.15 -15.03 -21.93
C SER A 347 13.80 -13.54 -21.93
N THR A 348 14.77 -12.66 -22.20
CA THR A 348 14.60 -11.19 -22.28
C THR A 348 14.94 -10.68 -23.69
N TYR A 349 14.58 -9.43 -23.99
CA TYR A 349 14.77 -8.85 -25.32
C TYR A 349 16.25 -8.84 -25.73
N GLY A 350 16.57 -9.24 -26.97
CA GLY A 350 17.96 -9.41 -27.40
C GLY A 350 18.81 -8.13 -27.38
N GLY A 351 18.18 -6.97 -27.60
CA GLY A 351 18.87 -5.67 -27.64
C GLY A 351 19.18 -5.07 -26.27
N GLY A 352 18.83 -5.74 -25.17
CA GLY A 352 19.02 -5.21 -23.82
C GLY A 352 17.73 -4.74 -23.15
N ARG A 353 17.88 -4.31 -21.89
CA ARG A 353 16.81 -3.76 -21.05
C ARG A 353 17.29 -2.48 -20.39
N TYR A 354 16.34 -1.68 -19.94
CA TYR A 354 16.61 -0.39 -19.30
C TYR A 354 16.17 -0.42 -17.85
N LEU A 355 16.86 0.37 -17.05
CA LEU A 355 16.48 0.75 -15.71
C LEU A 355 16.71 2.26 -15.59
N ASP A 356 15.72 2.97 -15.06
CA ASP A 356 15.86 4.39 -14.73
C ASP A 356 15.95 4.51 -13.21
N ILE A 357 16.90 5.32 -12.73
CA ILE A 357 17.10 5.59 -11.31
C ILE A 357 17.11 7.09 -11.08
N ASP A 358 16.60 7.54 -9.93
CA ASP A 358 16.82 8.92 -9.50
C ASP A 358 18.31 9.17 -9.24
N ILE A 359 18.79 10.39 -9.51
CA ILE A 359 20.13 10.83 -9.12
C ILE A 359 20.30 10.62 -7.60
N PRO A 360 21.22 9.75 -7.16
CA PRO A 360 21.39 9.46 -5.75
C PRO A 360 21.87 10.70 -4.98
N LYS A 361 21.29 10.93 -3.79
CA LYS A 361 21.70 12.03 -2.90
C LYS A 361 23.02 11.78 -2.18
N ASN A 362 23.50 10.53 -2.17
CA ASN A 362 24.71 10.09 -1.51
C ASN A 362 25.38 8.96 -2.32
N ASP A 363 26.45 8.38 -1.78
CA ASP A 363 27.22 7.30 -2.41
C ASP A 363 26.52 5.92 -2.36
N LYS A 364 25.25 5.87 -1.95
CA LYS A 364 24.43 4.66 -1.92
C LYS A 364 23.20 4.84 -2.81
N CYS A 365 22.96 3.82 -3.62
CA CYS A 365 21.80 3.75 -4.50
C CYS A 365 21.15 2.38 -4.35
N GLU A 366 19.86 2.30 -4.64
CA GLU A 366 19.12 1.06 -4.69
C GLU A 366 18.83 0.72 -6.15
N LEU A 367 19.29 -0.43 -6.61
CA LEU A 367 19.02 -0.96 -7.95
C LEU A 367 17.94 -2.03 -7.87
N ASP A 368 16.76 -1.72 -8.40
CA ASP A 368 15.63 -2.63 -8.41
C ASP A 368 15.39 -3.18 -9.81
N PHE A 369 16.04 -4.30 -10.12
CA PHE A 369 15.92 -4.94 -11.44
C PHE A 369 14.52 -5.52 -11.70
N ASN A 370 13.64 -5.60 -10.69
CA ASN A 370 12.23 -5.94 -10.92
C ASN A 370 11.48 -4.87 -11.73
N SER A 371 12.00 -3.64 -11.74
CA SER A 371 11.51 -2.51 -12.55
C SER A 371 12.19 -2.42 -13.91
N ALA A 372 13.14 -3.30 -14.24
CA ALA A 372 13.79 -3.30 -15.55
C ALA A 372 12.77 -3.59 -16.66
N TYR A 373 12.79 -2.76 -17.71
CA TYR A 373 11.79 -2.78 -18.78
C TYR A 373 12.44 -2.91 -20.16
N ASN A 374 11.68 -3.37 -21.15
CA ASN A 374 12.20 -3.44 -22.51
C ASN A 374 12.13 -2.06 -23.20
N PRO A 375 13.09 -1.71 -24.07
CA PRO A 375 12.97 -0.55 -24.93
C PRO A 375 11.74 -0.62 -25.83
N TYR A 376 11.18 0.52 -26.22
CA TYR A 376 10.02 0.56 -27.13
C TYR A 376 10.26 -0.17 -28.46
N CYS A 377 11.50 -0.24 -28.95
CA CYS A 377 11.88 -0.97 -30.15
C CYS A 377 11.69 -2.49 -30.03
N ALA A 378 11.63 -3.03 -28.80
CA ALA A 378 11.28 -4.43 -28.56
C ALA A 378 9.84 -4.74 -28.97
N TYR A 379 8.96 -3.74 -28.89
CA TYR A 379 7.54 -3.88 -29.23
C TYR A 379 7.30 -3.48 -30.68
N SER A 380 7.80 -2.31 -31.09
CA SER A 380 7.54 -1.74 -32.42
C SER A 380 8.81 -1.18 -33.06
N LYS A 381 9.04 -1.55 -34.32
CA LYS A 381 10.22 -1.12 -35.10
C LYS A 381 10.23 0.39 -35.39
N ARG A 382 9.11 1.10 -35.15
CA ARG A 382 8.99 2.54 -35.38
C ARG A 382 9.80 3.39 -34.40
N TRP A 383 10.17 2.80 -33.26
CA TRP A 383 10.87 3.53 -32.20
C TRP A 383 12.38 3.45 -32.37
N SER A 384 13.01 4.62 -32.19
CA SER A 384 14.45 4.77 -32.09
C SER A 384 14.87 4.63 -30.63
N CYS A 385 15.61 3.58 -30.31
CA CYS A 385 16.00 3.26 -28.94
C CYS A 385 17.52 3.20 -28.81
N PRO A 386 18.11 3.76 -27.73
CA PRO A 386 19.53 3.64 -27.44
C PRO A 386 20.06 2.20 -27.50
N LEU A 387 21.26 2.01 -28.03
CA LEU A 387 21.95 0.74 -27.93
C LEU A 387 22.64 0.63 -26.58
N VAL A 388 22.63 -0.56 -25.98
CA VAL A 388 23.35 -0.80 -24.73
C VAL A 388 24.86 -0.73 -24.98
N PRO A 389 25.60 0.14 -24.28
CA PRO A 389 27.07 0.17 -24.36
C PRO A 389 27.69 -1.15 -23.87
N PHE A 390 28.81 -1.54 -24.48
CA PHE A 390 29.44 -2.85 -24.23
C PHE A 390 29.85 -3.03 -22.76
N GLU A 391 30.30 -1.96 -22.11
CA GLU A 391 30.67 -1.91 -20.70
C GLU A 391 29.50 -2.22 -19.74
N ASN A 392 28.25 -2.07 -20.19
CA ASN A 392 27.07 -2.40 -19.41
C ASN A 392 26.56 -3.83 -19.68
N HIS A 393 27.45 -4.73 -20.12
CA HIS A 393 27.18 -6.15 -20.18
C HIS A 393 27.51 -6.86 -18.86
N LEU A 394 26.51 -7.50 -18.26
CA LEU A 394 26.63 -8.24 -17.02
C LEU A 394 26.78 -9.74 -17.33
N ASN A 395 27.92 -10.33 -16.95
CA ASN A 395 28.17 -11.76 -17.15
C ASN A 395 27.46 -12.65 -16.09
N ILE A 396 26.16 -12.42 -15.88
CA ILE A 396 25.29 -13.16 -14.96
C ILE A 396 23.87 -13.18 -15.53
N SER A 397 23.05 -14.18 -15.16
CA SER A 397 21.63 -14.18 -15.51
C SER A 397 20.80 -13.37 -14.51
N LEU A 398 20.09 -12.35 -15.00
CA LEU A 398 19.16 -11.52 -14.23
C LEU A 398 17.70 -11.91 -14.50
N LEU A 399 17.14 -12.78 -13.66
CA LEU A 399 15.77 -13.28 -13.76
C LEU A 399 14.77 -12.37 -13.03
N ALA A 400 14.80 -11.07 -13.32
CA ALA A 400 13.92 -10.04 -12.75
C ALA A 400 13.42 -9.11 -13.84
N GLY A 401 12.30 -8.41 -13.62
CA GLY A 401 11.79 -7.42 -14.57
C GLY A 401 11.10 -8.01 -15.79
N GLU A 402 11.06 -7.24 -16.88
CA GLU A 402 10.32 -7.60 -18.08
C GLU A 402 11.05 -8.68 -18.90
N LYS A 403 10.27 -9.66 -19.38
CA LYS A 403 10.70 -10.70 -20.32
C LYS A 403 10.55 -10.22 -21.75
N LYS A 404 11.09 -10.98 -22.71
CA LYS A 404 10.93 -10.68 -24.13
C LYS A 404 9.45 -10.59 -24.49
N TYR A 405 9.09 -9.53 -25.21
CA TYR A 405 7.73 -9.34 -25.71
C TYR A 405 7.40 -10.41 -26.76
N LYS A 406 6.20 -11.02 -26.63
CA LYS A 406 5.71 -12.00 -27.60
C LYS A 406 4.75 -11.29 -28.54
N LYS A 407 5.11 -11.22 -29.82
CA LYS A 407 4.25 -10.66 -30.87
C LYS A 407 3.08 -11.59 -31.20
#